data_AF-A0A2D7NHP0-F1
#
_entry.id   AF-A0A2D7NHP0-F1
#
_cell.length_a   1.000
_cell.length_b   1.000
_cell.length_c   1.000
_cell.angle_alpha   90.00
_cell.angle_beta   90.00
_cell.angle_gamma   90.00
#
_symmetry.space_group_name_H-M   'P 1'
#
loop_
_entity.id
_entity.type
_entity.pdbx_description
1 polymer ?
#
loop_
_entity_poly.entity_id
_entity_poly.type
_entity_poly.pdbx_seq_one_letter_code
_entity_poly.pdbx_strand_id
1 'polypeptide(L)'
;MLHTRRHFISIRPTLLGLATLACCQSLHGTMHLGPDWDGDNAVDAGSLPVSAQKVEKDDSNAVVIIRGELKGEEETGEGFASVGDYQDMYQVVIMNPGEFLISTTEPLGFSEFDSTLSVYDAEGRALLANEDAEDGLNPSRVGNTSTNGKFSITNPGVVYIAISGAGNRPRNVQGGSIFGWTQNSTDVVGPAFPAGQLPIDSWGGEELTGEYAIHLVAVGPVPSSCGVQNTEDCFVPHPTPFCADETCCELVCLQRPFCCEVSWDTSCAEAALIQCTPPPCNPACPGDLDYNGQVSGSDLAMILANWNGPGCTDINQDGVTNGGDLAIILAAWGTGCGTE
;
A
#
# COMPACT_ATOMS: atom_id res chain seq x y z
N MET A 1 5.57 20.95 -75.77
CA MET A 1 4.89 22.15 -76.30
C MET A 1 3.39 21.95 -76.15
N LEU A 2 2.75 22.86 -75.42
CA LEU A 2 1.40 23.44 -75.60
C LEU A 2 0.19 22.49 -75.73
N HIS A 3 -0.67 22.41 -74.70
CA HIS A 3 -1.91 23.23 -74.46
C HIS A 3 -3.11 22.69 -75.26
N THR A 4 -4.35 22.53 -74.77
CA THR A 4 -5.14 23.45 -73.91
C THR A 4 -6.51 22.86 -73.52
N ARG A 5 -6.94 23.19 -72.27
CA ARG A 5 -8.28 23.65 -71.78
C ARG A 5 -9.57 22.81 -71.85
N ARG A 6 -10.00 22.37 -70.64
CA ARG A 6 -11.26 22.60 -69.88
C ARG A 6 -12.57 22.96 -70.63
N HIS A 7 -13.64 22.24 -70.27
CA HIS A 7 -14.98 22.82 -70.09
C HIS A 7 -15.64 22.35 -68.77
N PHE A 8 -16.13 23.33 -68.01
CA PHE A 8 -17.02 23.20 -66.86
C PHE A 8 -18.47 23.21 -67.36
N ILE A 9 -19.31 22.28 -66.89
CA ILE A 9 -20.77 22.49 -66.81
C ILE A 9 -21.22 22.07 -65.41
N SER A 10 -21.89 23.00 -64.75
CA SER A 10 -22.45 22.93 -63.40
C SER A 10 -23.97 22.95 -63.53
N ILE A 11 -24.67 21.93 -63.02
CA ILE A 11 -26.09 22.02 -62.61
C ILE A 11 -26.32 21.13 -61.36
N ARG A 12 -26.65 21.78 -60.24
CA ARG A 12 -27.27 21.24 -58.99
C ARG A 12 -28.81 21.23 -59.15
N PRO A 13 -29.65 20.76 -58.18
CA PRO A 13 -29.52 19.72 -57.15
C PRO A 13 -30.76 18.76 -57.13
N THR A 14 -30.73 17.68 -56.36
CA THR A 14 -31.96 17.17 -55.72
C THR A 14 -31.62 16.57 -54.36
N LEU A 15 -32.34 17.02 -53.35
CA LEU A 15 -32.18 16.72 -51.93
C LEU A 15 -32.67 15.30 -51.57
N LEU A 16 -32.18 14.88 -50.40
CA LEU A 16 -32.82 14.06 -49.38
C LEU A 16 -32.59 12.53 -49.43
N GLY A 17 -31.72 12.08 -48.53
CA GLY A 17 -31.61 10.69 -48.06
C GLY A 17 -30.69 10.64 -46.85
N LEU A 18 -31.29 10.60 -45.66
CA LEU A 18 -30.62 10.61 -44.36
C LEU A 18 -29.71 9.37 -44.12
N ALA A 19 -28.63 9.65 -43.38
CA ALA A 19 -28.03 8.87 -42.30
C ALA A 19 -27.73 7.37 -42.51
N THR A 20 -26.44 7.04 -42.49
CA THR A 20 -25.78 6.46 -41.30
C THR A 20 -24.26 6.53 -41.50
N LEU A 21 -23.60 7.36 -40.70
CA LEU A 21 -22.14 7.38 -40.57
C LEU A 21 -21.75 6.05 -39.89
N ALA A 22 -21.13 5.12 -40.62
CA ALA A 22 -20.42 4.01 -40.04
C ALA A 22 -19.18 4.59 -39.34
N CYS A 23 -19.34 4.93 -38.06
CA CYS A 23 -18.24 5.34 -37.21
C CYS A 23 -17.33 4.13 -37.01
N CYS A 24 -16.09 4.25 -37.45
CA CYS A 24 -15.01 3.33 -37.15
C CYS A 24 -14.82 3.34 -35.63
N GLN A 25 -15.41 2.38 -34.91
CA GLN A 25 -15.12 2.19 -33.50
C GLN A 25 -13.76 1.51 -33.41
N SER A 26 -12.71 2.32 -33.30
CA SER A 26 -11.55 1.91 -32.53
C SER A 26 -12.06 1.64 -31.12
N LEU A 27 -12.09 0.36 -30.76
CA LEU A 27 -12.14 -0.08 -29.36
C LEU A 27 -10.85 0.44 -28.70
N HIS A 28 -10.85 1.69 -28.29
CA HIS A 28 -10.02 2.11 -27.18
C HIS A 28 -10.66 1.47 -25.95
N GLY A 29 -10.25 0.22 -25.68
CA GLY A 29 -10.34 -0.28 -24.32
C GLY A 29 -9.55 0.72 -23.49
N THR A 30 -10.25 1.50 -22.67
CA THR A 30 -9.64 2.19 -21.56
C THR A 30 -9.07 1.09 -20.68
N MET A 31 -7.81 0.72 -20.90
CA MET A 31 -7.03 0.18 -19.80
C MET A 31 -7.17 1.22 -18.70
N HIS A 32 -7.76 0.81 -17.58
CA HIS A 32 -7.71 1.58 -16.36
C HIS A 32 -6.22 1.70 -16.02
N LEU A 33 -5.60 2.76 -16.53
CA LEU A 33 -4.36 3.27 -16.01
C LEU A 33 -4.67 3.52 -14.52
N GLY A 34 -3.94 2.81 -13.65
CA GLY A 34 -3.84 3.23 -12.26
C GLY A 34 -3.33 4.68 -12.19
N PRO A 35 -3.16 5.26 -10.99
CA PRO A 35 -2.49 6.54 -10.89
C PRO A 35 -1.16 6.46 -11.65
N ASP A 36 -1.06 7.19 -12.76
CA ASP A 36 0.23 7.57 -13.33
C ASP A 36 0.76 8.54 -12.29
N TRP A 37 1.65 8.08 -11.42
CA TRP A 37 2.25 8.93 -10.40
C TRP A 37 3.28 9.79 -11.13
N ASP A 38 2.80 10.82 -11.84
CA ASP A 38 3.58 11.80 -12.59
C ASP A 38 3.80 13.07 -11.76
N GLY A 39 4.41 12.91 -10.59
CA GLY A 39 5.18 13.99 -9.95
C GLY A 39 4.42 15.24 -9.52
N ASP A 40 3.10 15.17 -9.31
CA ASP A 40 2.31 16.32 -8.89
C ASP A 40 2.30 16.59 -7.38
N ASN A 41 3.10 15.86 -6.57
CA ASN A 41 3.68 16.36 -5.30
C ASN A 41 4.83 15.50 -4.74
N ALA A 42 5.90 16.20 -4.34
CA ALA A 42 6.76 15.96 -3.15
C ALA A 42 7.95 14.98 -3.22
N VAL A 43 9.14 15.58 -3.37
CA VAL A 43 10.47 15.09 -2.92
C VAL A 43 11.00 13.84 -3.65
N ASP A 44 12.28 13.90 -4.00
CA ASP A 44 13.03 12.77 -4.54
C ASP A 44 12.94 11.55 -3.61
N ALA A 45 12.82 10.34 -4.18
CA ALA A 45 12.87 9.16 -3.35
C ALA A 45 14.27 9.02 -2.76
N GLY A 46 14.36 8.73 -1.46
CA GLY A 46 15.65 8.50 -0.83
C GLY A 46 16.12 7.07 -1.01
N SER A 47 17.37 6.81 -0.69
CA SER A 47 18.00 5.50 -0.86
C SER A 47 17.82 4.51 0.31
N LEU A 48 17.22 4.93 1.43
CA LEU A 48 17.09 4.13 2.65
C LEU A 48 15.65 4.10 3.17
N PRO A 49 15.25 3.12 4.00
CA PRO A 49 13.89 3.04 4.55
C PRO A 49 13.39 4.32 5.22
N VAL A 50 14.28 5.05 5.88
CA VAL A 50 13.97 6.32 6.57
C VAL A 50 13.74 7.50 5.62
N SER A 51 14.31 7.45 4.42
CA SER A 51 14.18 8.48 3.38
C SER A 51 13.36 8.00 2.19
N ALA A 52 12.82 6.77 2.26
CA ALA A 52 12.03 6.17 1.21
C ALA A 52 10.76 7.00 0.98
N GLN A 53 10.39 7.14 -0.29
CA GLN A 53 9.15 7.78 -0.66
C GLN A 53 7.97 6.86 -0.33
N LYS A 54 7.06 7.34 0.51
CA LYS A 54 5.85 6.60 0.84
C LYS A 54 4.84 6.72 -0.29
N VAL A 55 4.46 5.59 -0.88
CA VAL A 55 3.45 5.56 -1.94
C VAL A 55 2.07 5.57 -1.28
N GLU A 56 1.60 6.77 -0.93
CA GLU A 56 0.28 6.98 -0.33
C GLU A 56 -0.76 7.31 -1.40
N LYS A 57 -1.94 6.67 -1.30
CA LYS A 57 -3.10 7.01 -2.13
C LYS A 57 -4.38 6.58 -1.45
N ASP A 58 -5.09 7.52 -0.84
CA ASP A 58 -6.26 7.24 0.00
C ASP A 58 -7.50 6.79 -0.80
N ASP A 59 -7.54 6.97 -2.12
CA ASP A 59 -8.67 6.66 -3.00
C ASP A 59 -8.44 5.42 -3.91
N SER A 60 -7.37 4.66 -3.68
CA SER A 60 -7.04 3.45 -4.46
C SER A 60 -6.46 2.34 -3.58
N ASN A 61 -6.73 1.09 -3.95
CA ASN A 61 -6.15 -0.09 -3.29
C ASN A 61 -5.03 -0.75 -4.12
N ALA A 62 -4.70 -0.17 -5.29
CA ALA A 62 -3.69 -0.71 -6.20
C ALA A 62 -2.72 0.38 -6.67
N VAL A 63 -1.46 -0.03 -6.82
CA VAL A 63 -0.38 0.71 -7.47
C VAL A 63 0.12 -0.15 -8.62
N VAL A 64 0.06 0.38 -9.85
CA VAL A 64 0.37 -0.40 -11.07
C VAL A 64 1.74 -0.03 -11.62
N ILE A 65 2.11 1.24 -11.56
CA ILE A 65 3.38 1.77 -12.07
C ILE A 65 3.94 2.80 -11.07
N ILE A 66 5.25 2.76 -10.85
CA ILE A 66 6.02 3.84 -10.22
C ILE A 66 7.02 4.36 -11.25
N ARG A 67 7.17 5.68 -11.38
CA ARG A 67 8.11 6.33 -12.29
C ARG A 67 9.10 7.18 -11.51
N GLY A 68 10.32 7.28 -12.00
CA GLY A 68 11.37 8.10 -11.40
C GLY A 68 12.58 8.25 -12.30
N GLU A 69 13.60 8.94 -11.79
CA GLU A 69 14.86 9.21 -12.48
C GLU A 69 15.99 9.27 -11.44
N LEU A 70 17.02 8.45 -11.63
CA LEU A 70 18.26 8.54 -10.87
C LEU A 70 19.15 9.61 -11.50
N LYS A 71 19.43 10.72 -10.82
CA LYS A 71 20.12 11.89 -11.40
C LYS A 71 21.65 11.85 -11.26
N GLY A 72 22.17 11.03 -10.36
CA GLY A 72 23.58 10.92 -10.03
C GLY A 72 24.12 12.04 -9.16
N GLU A 73 25.43 12.31 -9.24
CA GLU A 73 26.04 13.42 -8.48
C GLU A 73 25.39 14.76 -8.81
N GLU A 74 24.82 15.40 -7.79
CA GLU A 74 24.36 16.79 -7.90
C GLU A 74 25.59 17.69 -7.97
N GLU A 75 25.81 18.43 -9.07
CA GLU A 75 26.88 19.44 -9.15
C GLU A 75 26.58 20.61 -8.21
N THR A 76 26.80 20.44 -6.90
CA THR A 76 26.80 21.58 -5.98
C THR A 76 28.08 22.35 -6.26
N GLY A 77 27.97 23.54 -6.87
CA GLY A 77 29.09 24.42 -7.25
C GLY A 77 30.00 24.90 -6.11
N GLU A 78 29.88 24.32 -4.91
CA GLU A 78 30.77 24.52 -3.77
C GLU A 78 31.22 23.14 -3.29
N GLY A 79 32.53 22.95 -3.09
CA GLY A 79 33.20 21.65 -2.86
C GLY A 79 32.86 20.90 -1.56
N PHE A 80 31.57 20.78 -1.26
CA PHE A 80 30.98 19.78 -0.39
C PHE A 80 30.65 18.56 -1.25
N ALA A 81 30.88 17.36 -0.73
CA ALA A 81 30.42 16.14 -1.40
C ALA A 81 28.88 16.16 -1.41
N SER A 82 28.27 16.30 -2.58
CA SER A 82 26.85 16.04 -2.75
C SER A 82 26.60 14.53 -2.51
N VAL A 83 25.44 14.21 -1.93
CA VAL A 83 24.98 12.83 -1.88
C VAL A 83 24.39 12.56 -3.26
N GLY A 84 25.09 11.79 -4.09
CA GLY A 84 24.60 11.45 -5.42
C GLY A 84 23.28 10.65 -5.34
N ASP A 85 22.40 10.92 -6.28
CA ASP A 85 21.11 10.26 -6.47
C ASP A 85 21.27 9.05 -7.39
N TYR A 86 21.59 7.91 -6.78
CA TYR A 86 21.88 6.66 -7.50
C TYR A 86 20.97 5.50 -7.07
N GLN A 87 20.07 5.75 -6.13
CA GLN A 87 19.08 4.78 -5.67
C GLN A 87 17.82 5.49 -5.20
N ASP A 88 16.69 4.95 -5.63
CA ASP A 88 15.38 5.35 -5.16
C ASP A 88 14.73 4.20 -4.41
N MET A 89 14.18 4.49 -3.24
CA MET A 89 13.44 3.55 -2.41
C MET A 89 12.02 4.03 -2.17
N TYR A 90 11.07 3.10 -2.28
CA TYR A 90 9.65 3.34 -2.13
C TYR A 90 9.07 2.44 -1.06
N GLN A 91 8.18 2.99 -0.23
CA GLN A 91 7.39 2.21 0.72
C GLN A 91 6.02 1.87 0.10
N VAL A 92 5.70 0.58 0.01
CA VAL A 92 4.48 0.05 -0.61
C VAL A 92 3.91 -1.11 0.22
N VAL A 93 2.72 -1.62 -0.11
CA VAL A 93 2.11 -2.77 0.55
C VAL A 93 2.02 -3.96 -0.41
N ILE A 94 2.53 -5.14 -0.01
CA ILE A 94 2.25 -6.39 -0.72
C ILE A 94 0.83 -6.84 -0.35
N MET A 95 -0.08 -6.81 -1.32
CA MET A 95 -1.49 -7.18 -1.16
C MET A 95 -1.69 -8.69 -1.25
N ASN A 96 -0.97 -9.35 -2.16
CA ASN A 96 -1.00 -10.79 -2.33
C ASN A 96 0.41 -11.34 -2.59
N PRO A 97 1.07 -11.93 -1.57
CA PRO A 97 2.41 -12.48 -1.72
C PRO A 97 2.50 -13.60 -2.77
N GLY A 98 1.40 -14.33 -3.03
CA GLY A 98 1.35 -15.38 -4.05
C GLY A 98 1.47 -14.86 -5.48
N GLU A 99 1.12 -13.59 -5.71
CA GLU A 99 1.07 -12.94 -7.02
C GLU A 99 2.04 -11.77 -7.15
N PHE A 100 2.83 -11.49 -6.10
CA PHE A 100 3.76 -10.37 -6.05
C PHE A 100 4.77 -10.41 -7.21
N LEU A 101 4.87 -9.28 -7.92
CA LEU A 101 5.84 -9.05 -8.97
C LEU A 101 6.18 -7.57 -9.05
N ILE A 102 7.46 -7.26 -9.21
CA ILE A 102 7.95 -5.97 -9.70
C ILE A 102 8.86 -6.17 -10.89
N SER A 103 8.80 -5.28 -11.88
CA SER A 103 9.66 -5.38 -13.05
C SER A 103 9.85 -4.05 -13.79
N THR A 104 11.04 -3.86 -14.34
CA THR A 104 11.37 -2.78 -15.29
C THR A 104 11.31 -3.27 -16.75
N THR A 105 10.59 -4.37 -17.03
CA THR A 105 10.44 -4.91 -18.40
C THR A 105 9.20 -4.35 -19.11
N GLU A 106 9.31 -4.17 -20.43
CA GLU A 106 8.20 -3.78 -21.30
C GLU A 106 7.00 -4.75 -21.19
N PRO A 107 5.75 -4.30 -21.42
CA PRO A 107 5.37 -2.98 -21.94
C PRO A 107 5.02 -1.93 -20.87
N LEU A 108 4.93 -2.32 -19.59
CA LEU A 108 4.50 -1.43 -18.52
C LEU A 108 5.65 -0.93 -17.64
N GLY A 109 6.77 -1.67 -17.59
CA GLY A 109 8.02 -1.21 -17.00
C GLY A 109 9.05 -0.86 -18.07
N PHE A 110 10.04 -0.08 -17.70
CA PHE A 110 11.27 0.14 -18.49
C PHE A 110 12.38 0.64 -17.57
N SER A 111 13.62 0.55 -18.03
CA SER A 111 14.76 1.29 -17.46
C SER A 111 15.71 1.67 -18.60
N GLU A 112 16.22 2.89 -18.58
CA GLU A 112 17.23 3.35 -19.55
C GLU A 112 18.64 2.81 -19.24
N PHE A 113 18.82 2.23 -18.06
CA PHE A 113 20.07 1.69 -17.56
C PHE A 113 19.93 0.20 -17.21
N ASP A 114 21.06 -0.42 -16.91
CA ASP A 114 21.09 -1.78 -16.37
C ASP A 114 20.61 -1.74 -14.91
N SER A 115 19.37 -2.16 -14.68
CA SER A 115 18.69 -1.91 -13.41
C SER A 115 18.96 -3.01 -12.39
N THR A 116 18.66 -2.74 -11.14
CA THR A 116 18.56 -3.73 -10.08
C THR A 116 17.32 -3.42 -9.28
N LEU A 117 16.42 -4.39 -9.15
CA LEU A 117 15.28 -4.29 -8.26
C LEU A 117 15.55 -5.09 -6.99
N SER A 118 15.23 -4.50 -5.85
CA SER A 118 15.39 -5.13 -4.54
C SER A 118 14.19 -4.85 -3.64
N VAL A 119 13.86 -5.81 -2.79
CA VAL A 119 12.71 -5.78 -1.88
C VAL A 119 13.19 -6.05 -0.46
N TYR A 120 12.66 -5.29 0.49
CA TYR A 120 13.01 -5.33 1.91
C TYR A 120 11.75 -5.42 2.76
N ASP A 121 11.84 -6.04 3.94
CA ASP A 121 10.74 -6.01 4.91
C ASP A 121 10.59 -4.63 5.57
N ALA A 122 9.57 -4.48 6.41
CA ALA A 122 9.27 -3.22 7.11
C ALA A 122 10.41 -2.72 8.01
N GLU A 123 11.36 -3.57 8.37
CA GLU A 123 12.56 -3.19 9.13
C GLU A 123 13.80 -2.98 8.24
N GLY A 124 13.65 -3.01 6.91
CA GLY A 124 14.73 -2.79 5.94
C GLY A 124 15.65 -3.98 5.74
N ARG A 125 15.28 -5.20 6.16
CA ARG A 125 16.08 -6.40 5.91
C ARG A 125 15.77 -6.98 4.53
N ALA A 126 16.76 -7.60 3.92
CA ALA A 126 16.63 -8.18 2.58
C ALA A 126 15.47 -9.21 2.49
N LEU A 127 14.70 -9.15 1.41
CA LEU A 127 13.75 -10.19 0.99
C LEU A 127 14.22 -10.84 -0.32
N LEU A 128 14.04 -10.17 -1.46
CA LEU A 128 14.42 -10.66 -2.77
C LEU A 128 15.02 -9.54 -3.62
N ALA A 129 15.97 -9.86 -4.49
CA ALA A 129 16.53 -8.91 -5.45
C ALA A 129 16.92 -9.59 -6.77
N ASN A 130 17.02 -8.81 -7.84
CA ASN A 130 17.43 -9.27 -9.16
C ASN A 130 18.06 -8.12 -9.94
N GLU A 131 19.14 -8.43 -10.67
CA GLU A 131 19.82 -7.51 -11.60
C GLU A 131 19.17 -7.67 -12.99
N ASP A 132 19.15 -8.87 -13.57
CA ASP A 132 18.66 -9.07 -14.95
C ASP A 132 17.41 -9.96 -14.99
N ALA A 133 16.41 -9.58 -15.77
CA ALA A 133 15.21 -10.39 -15.95
C ALA A 133 15.49 -11.65 -16.77
N GLU A 134 16.34 -11.54 -17.80
CA GLU A 134 16.77 -12.63 -18.68
C GLU A 134 18.19 -12.36 -19.21
N ASP A 135 18.84 -13.40 -19.76
CA ASP A 135 20.21 -13.29 -20.27
C ASP A 135 20.29 -12.30 -21.44
N GLY A 136 21.13 -11.27 -21.29
CA GLY A 136 21.28 -10.18 -22.26
C GLY A 136 20.16 -9.13 -22.22
N LEU A 137 19.28 -9.17 -21.22
CA LEU A 137 18.31 -8.11 -20.91
C LEU A 137 18.74 -7.37 -19.64
N ASN A 138 19.06 -6.09 -19.81
CA ASN A 138 19.42 -5.15 -18.74
C ASN A 138 18.28 -4.77 -17.76
N PRO A 139 16.97 -4.91 -18.10
CA PRO A 139 15.91 -4.69 -17.11
C PRO A 139 15.78 -5.82 -16.10
N SER A 140 15.31 -5.51 -14.89
CA SER A 140 15.17 -6.46 -13.78
C SER A 140 13.74 -6.95 -13.56
N ARG A 141 13.62 -8.08 -12.86
CA ARG A 141 12.34 -8.68 -12.45
C ARG A 141 12.45 -9.44 -11.13
N VAL A 142 11.65 -9.06 -10.14
CA VAL A 142 11.57 -9.76 -8.85
C VAL A 142 10.15 -10.28 -8.63
N GLY A 143 10.02 -11.61 -8.53
CA GLY A 143 8.77 -12.28 -8.12
C GLY A 143 8.75 -12.58 -6.61
N ASN A 144 7.93 -13.54 -6.20
CA ASN A 144 7.76 -13.88 -4.78
C ASN A 144 8.71 -14.96 -4.23
N THR A 145 9.54 -15.59 -5.06
CA THR A 145 10.41 -16.70 -4.66
C THR A 145 11.78 -16.58 -5.33
N SER A 146 12.84 -16.89 -4.59
CA SER A 146 14.21 -16.91 -5.10
C SER A 146 14.40 -18.04 -6.12
N THR A 147 15.31 -17.87 -7.09
CA THR A 147 15.57 -18.88 -8.14
C THR A 147 15.95 -20.25 -7.57
N ASN A 148 16.66 -20.26 -6.43
CA ASN A 148 17.08 -21.49 -5.75
C ASN A 148 15.99 -22.11 -4.85
N GLY A 149 14.81 -21.50 -4.76
CA GLY A 149 13.66 -21.95 -3.96
C GLY A 149 13.86 -21.90 -2.44
N LYS A 150 14.91 -21.24 -1.94
CA LYS A 150 15.24 -21.20 -0.50
C LYS A 150 14.56 -20.07 0.26
N PHE A 151 14.07 -19.05 -0.43
CA PHE A 151 13.40 -17.91 0.17
C PHE A 151 12.15 -17.54 -0.62
N SER A 152 11.06 -17.28 0.08
CA SER A 152 9.82 -16.80 -0.51
C SER A 152 9.21 -15.73 0.39
N ILE A 153 8.61 -14.72 -0.23
CA ILE A 153 7.77 -13.74 0.45
C ILE A 153 6.41 -14.40 0.68
N THR A 154 6.05 -14.64 1.95
CA THR A 154 4.80 -15.33 2.31
C THR A 154 3.81 -14.45 3.05
N ASN A 155 4.28 -13.35 3.62
CA ASN A 155 3.46 -12.45 4.42
C ASN A 155 3.12 -11.20 3.60
N PRO A 156 1.84 -10.77 3.60
CA PRO A 156 1.48 -9.46 3.10
C PRO A 156 1.97 -8.37 4.07
N GLY A 157 1.86 -7.11 3.65
CA GLY A 157 2.19 -5.97 4.49
C GLY A 157 3.15 -4.98 3.84
N VAL A 158 3.51 -3.98 4.62
CA VAL A 158 4.45 -2.93 4.23
C VAL A 158 5.82 -3.53 3.94
N VAL A 159 6.37 -3.15 2.79
CA VAL A 159 7.71 -3.46 2.33
C VAL A 159 8.35 -2.21 1.75
N TYR A 160 9.66 -2.25 1.60
CA TYR A 160 10.36 -1.30 0.75
C TYR A 160 10.76 -1.98 -0.55
N ILE A 161 10.58 -1.28 -1.66
CA ILE A 161 11.18 -1.66 -2.94
C ILE A 161 12.20 -0.59 -3.30
N ALA A 162 13.34 -0.99 -3.87
CA ALA A 162 14.32 -0.04 -4.35
C ALA A 162 14.79 -0.40 -5.75
N ILE A 163 15.16 0.64 -6.49
CA ILE A 163 15.82 0.56 -7.78
C ILE A 163 17.18 1.23 -7.72
N SER A 164 18.17 0.60 -8.35
CA SER A 164 19.52 1.10 -8.48
C SER A 164 20.14 0.59 -9.78
N GLY A 165 21.33 1.07 -10.15
CA GLY A 165 22.11 0.45 -11.23
C GLY A 165 22.66 -0.93 -10.87
N ALA A 166 22.87 -1.79 -11.87
CA ALA A 166 23.56 -3.06 -11.75
C ALA A 166 24.93 -2.88 -11.07
N GLY A 167 25.26 -3.77 -10.14
CA GLY A 167 26.47 -3.66 -9.33
C GLY A 167 26.39 -2.65 -8.18
N ASN A 168 25.43 -1.72 -8.14
CA ASN A 168 25.13 -0.91 -6.96
C ASN A 168 24.41 -1.75 -5.91
N ARG A 169 25.13 -2.16 -4.86
CA ARG A 169 24.66 -3.22 -3.97
C ARG A 169 24.42 -2.71 -2.55
N PRO A 170 23.28 -3.09 -1.93
CA PRO A 170 22.96 -2.68 -0.58
C PRO A 170 23.80 -3.46 0.44
N ARG A 171 24.14 -2.78 1.52
CA ARG A 171 25.01 -3.24 2.60
C ARG A 171 24.38 -2.95 3.94
N ASN A 172 24.68 -3.82 4.91
CA ASN A 172 24.34 -3.57 6.30
C ASN A 172 25.36 -2.65 6.96
N VAL A 173 25.10 -2.30 8.22
CA VAL A 173 25.97 -1.45 9.06
C VAL A 173 27.40 -1.99 9.25
N GLN A 174 27.64 -3.26 8.93
CA GLN A 174 28.97 -3.88 8.98
C GLN A 174 29.69 -3.85 7.62
N GLY A 175 29.07 -3.25 6.59
CA GLY A 175 29.54 -3.21 5.22
C GLY A 175 29.33 -4.51 4.43
N GLY A 176 28.69 -5.51 5.03
CA GLY A 176 28.40 -6.80 4.39
C GLY A 176 27.22 -6.71 3.44
N SER A 177 27.30 -7.40 2.30
CA SER A 177 26.18 -7.45 1.35
C SER A 177 24.99 -8.22 1.95
N ILE A 178 23.80 -7.64 1.87
CA ILE A 178 22.59 -8.23 2.49
C ILE A 178 21.85 -9.20 1.58
N PHE A 179 22.20 -9.26 0.29
CA PHE A 179 21.69 -10.24 -0.66
C PHE A 179 22.77 -11.24 -1.07
N GLY A 180 22.36 -12.49 -1.31
CA GLY A 180 23.24 -13.59 -1.72
C GLY A 180 23.53 -13.59 -3.22
N TRP A 181 24.08 -12.50 -3.75
CA TRP A 181 24.39 -12.33 -5.18
C TRP A 181 25.17 -13.51 -5.78
N THR A 182 24.79 -13.95 -6.97
CA THR A 182 25.44 -15.05 -7.69
C THR A 182 26.23 -14.51 -8.89
N GLN A 183 26.89 -15.40 -9.64
CA GLN A 183 27.54 -15.04 -10.91
C GLN A 183 26.54 -14.94 -12.07
N ASN A 184 25.32 -15.45 -11.88
CA ASN A 184 24.26 -15.37 -12.87
C ASN A 184 23.34 -14.20 -12.50
N SER A 185 23.46 -13.10 -13.23
CA SER A 185 22.66 -11.88 -13.02
C SER A 185 21.16 -12.11 -13.17
N THR A 186 20.76 -13.18 -13.86
CA THR A 186 19.34 -13.59 -13.99
C THR A 186 18.74 -14.24 -12.74
N ASP A 187 19.56 -14.56 -11.74
CA ASP A 187 19.05 -15.15 -10.51
C ASP A 187 18.29 -14.11 -9.69
N VAL A 188 17.05 -14.42 -9.31
CA VAL A 188 16.38 -13.78 -8.18
C VAL A 188 17.01 -14.32 -6.90
N VAL A 189 17.77 -13.47 -6.21
CA VAL A 189 18.49 -13.82 -5.00
C VAL A 189 17.70 -13.47 -3.75
N GLY A 190 17.90 -14.27 -2.70
CA GLY A 190 17.36 -14.01 -1.36
C GLY A 190 18.40 -13.41 -0.41
N PRO A 191 18.10 -13.38 0.89
CA PRO A 191 18.97 -12.78 1.90
C PRO A 191 20.30 -13.53 2.03
N ALA A 192 21.40 -12.80 2.15
CA ALA A 192 22.70 -13.36 2.49
C ALA A 192 22.72 -13.81 3.95
N PHE A 193 23.37 -14.94 4.25
CA PHE A 193 23.57 -15.36 5.64
C PHE A 193 25.03 -15.14 6.08
N PRO A 194 25.28 -14.52 7.25
CA PRO A 194 24.31 -13.92 8.19
C PRO A 194 23.95 -12.46 7.88
N ALA A 195 24.64 -11.82 6.93
CA ALA A 195 24.60 -10.37 6.72
C ALA A 195 23.20 -9.81 6.44
N GLY A 196 22.36 -10.53 5.69
CA GLY A 196 21.00 -10.15 5.33
C GLY A 196 19.97 -10.23 6.45
N GLN A 197 20.37 -10.66 7.66
CA GLN A 197 19.54 -10.54 8.85
C GLN A 197 19.55 -9.13 9.45
N LEU A 198 20.51 -8.28 9.04
CA LEU A 198 20.57 -6.89 9.45
C LEU A 198 19.92 -5.99 8.39
N PRO A 199 19.30 -4.88 8.81
CA PRO A 199 18.77 -3.88 7.88
C PRO A 199 19.84 -3.32 6.94
N ILE A 200 19.39 -2.83 5.79
CA ILE A 200 20.18 -1.96 4.93
C ILE A 200 20.60 -0.70 5.70
N ASP A 201 21.83 -0.28 5.47
CA ASP A 201 22.46 0.89 6.09
C ASP A 201 23.13 1.79 5.04
N SER A 202 23.69 1.17 3.99
CA SER A 202 24.40 1.89 2.93
C SER A 202 24.37 1.12 1.62
N TRP A 203 24.85 1.78 0.56
CA TRP A 203 25.02 1.22 -0.77
C TRP A 203 26.51 1.22 -1.14
N GLY A 204 26.88 0.40 -2.11
CA GLY A 204 28.19 0.53 -2.74
C GLY A 204 28.29 -0.25 -4.03
N GLY A 205 28.97 0.33 -5.01
CA GLY A 205 29.10 -0.24 -6.34
C GLY A 205 29.02 0.84 -7.40
N GLU A 206 28.57 0.46 -8.59
CA GLU A 206 28.48 1.36 -9.74
C GLU A 206 27.36 2.39 -9.59
N GLU A 207 27.44 3.44 -10.39
CA GLU A 207 26.67 4.68 -10.25
C GLU A 207 25.93 4.97 -11.56
N LEU A 208 25.12 4.00 -12.00
CA LEU A 208 24.28 4.16 -13.20
C LEU A 208 23.06 5.03 -12.91
N THR A 209 22.62 5.77 -13.93
CA THR A 209 21.58 6.79 -13.84
C THR A 209 20.65 6.72 -15.04
N GLY A 210 19.49 7.38 -14.95
CA GLY A 210 18.52 7.49 -16.03
C GLY A 210 17.08 7.32 -15.58
N GLU A 211 16.15 7.42 -16.53
CA GLU A 211 14.72 7.28 -16.27
C GLU A 211 14.31 5.80 -16.13
N TYR A 212 13.25 5.58 -15.36
CA TYR A 212 12.68 4.25 -15.19
C TYR A 212 11.17 4.27 -14.93
N ALA A 213 10.55 3.12 -15.19
CA ALA A 213 9.22 2.78 -14.70
C ALA A 213 9.21 1.35 -14.15
N ILE A 214 8.75 1.19 -12.92
CA ILE A 214 8.59 -0.11 -12.26
C ILE A 214 7.12 -0.50 -12.41
N HIS A 215 6.84 -1.59 -13.11
CA HIS A 215 5.52 -2.21 -13.14
C HIS A 215 5.34 -3.11 -11.91
N LEU A 216 4.18 -3.02 -11.26
CA LEU A 216 3.88 -3.74 -10.03
C LEU A 216 2.61 -4.59 -10.18
N VAL A 217 2.64 -5.80 -9.61
CA VAL A 217 1.49 -6.72 -9.52
C VAL A 217 1.31 -7.13 -8.07
N ALA A 218 0.05 -7.14 -7.61
CA ALA A 218 -0.33 -7.42 -6.23
C ALA A 218 0.33 -6.48 -5.20
N VAL A 219 0.49 -5.21 -5.58
CA VAL A 219 1.02 -4.13 -4.72
C VAL A 219 -0.02 -3.02 -4.59
N GLY A 220 -0.17 -2.49 -3.38
CA GLY A 220 -1.07 -1.41 -3.02
C GLY A 220 -0.34 -0.24 -2.37
N PRO A 221 -1.00 0.92 -2.25
CA PRO A 221 -0.44 2.07 -1.56
C PRO A 221 -0.47 1.82 -0.05
N VAL A 222 0.34 2.57 0.69
CA VAL A 222 0.26 2.60 2.15
C VAL A 222 -0.82 3.62 2.54
N PRO A 223 -1.87 3.24 3.29
CA PRO A 223 -2.84 4.21 3.79
C PRO A 223 -2.15 5.26 4.67
N SER A 224 -2.67 6.50 4.63
CA SER A 224 -2.08 7.63 5.34
C SER A 224 -2.39 7.63 6.85
N SER A 225 -3.59 7.16 7.24
CA SER A 225 -4.03 7.10 8.64
C SER A 225 -5.16 6.10 8.88
N CYS A 226 -5.62 6.00 10.12
CA CYS A 226 -6.86 5.31 10.48
C CYS A 226 -8.09 5.90 9.77
N GLY A 227 -9.05 5.05 9.39
CA GLY A 227 -10.36 5.47 8.88
C GLY A 227 -10.41 6.02 7.45
N VAL A 228 -9.30 6.00 6.71
CA VAL A 228 -9.26 6.49 5.32
C VAL A 228 -9.91 5.50 4.35
N GLN A 229 -10.34 5.99 3.18
CA GLN A 229 -11.20 5.23 2.26
C GLN A 229 -10.56 3.94 1.71
N ASN A 230 -9.23 3.88 1.58
CA ASN A 230 -8.49 2.69 1.12
C ASN A 230 -8.11 1.72 2.26
N THR A 231 -8.71 1.84 3.45
CA THR A 231 -8.61 0.85 4.53
C THR A 231 -9.81 -0.11 4.53
N GLU A 232 -9.64 -1.28 5.16
CA GLU A 232 -10.65 -2.34 5.18
C GLU A 232 -11.24 -2.56 6.59
N ASP A 233 -12.14 -3.53 6.73
CA ASP A 233 -12.85 -3.81 7.99
C ASP A 233 -11.89 -4.15 9.14
N CYS A 234 -11.99 -3.43 10.26
CA CYS A 234 -11.18 -3.64 11.46
C CYS A 234 -11.27 -5.05 12.06
N PHE A 235 -12.37 -5.76 11.80
CA PHE A 235 -12.60 -7.10 12.34
C PHE A 235 -12.18 -8.22 11.37
N VAL A 236 -11.61 -7.87 10.22
CA VAL A 236 -11.15 -8.81 9.21
C VAL A 236 -9.65 -8.59 8.95
N PRO A 237 -8.81 -9.63 8.96
CA PRO A 237 -7.40 -9.48 8.63
C PRO A 237 -7.23 -9.05 7.16
N HIS A 238 -6.37 -8.07 6.92
CA HIS A 238 -6.08 -7.55 5.59
C HIS A 238 -4.62 -7.10 5.42
N PRO A 239 -4.12 -6.98 4.18
CA PRO A 239 -2.71 -6.69 3.89
C PRO A 239 -2.22 -5.32 4.35
N THR A 240 -3.05 -4.29 4.21
CA THR A 240 -2.70 -2.91 4.53
C THR A 240 -2.65 -2.66 6.03
N PRO A 241 -1.82 -1.72 6.51
CA PRO A 241 -1.94 -1.21 7.87
C PRO A 241 -3.22 -0.39 8.05
N PHE A 242 -3.57 -0.11 9.31
CA PHE A 242 -4.79 0.60 9.72
C PHE A 242 -6.08 -0.17 9.40
N CYS A 243 -7.24 0.39 9.73
CA CYS A 243 -8.54 -0.14 9.35
C CYS A 243 -9.59 0.99 9.26
N ALA A 244 -10.79 0.66 8.76
CA ALA A 244 -11.82 1.62 8.32
C ALA A 244 -12.57 2.36 9.44
N ASP A 245 -12.60 1.84 10.66
CA ASP A 245 -13.14 2.55 11.81
C ASP A 245 -11.99 3.32 12.50
N GLU A 246 -12.00 4.65 12.37
CA GLU A 246 -10.96 5.53 12.89
C GLU A 246 -10.70 5.32 14.38
N THR A 247 -11.77 5.27 15.19
CA THR A 247 -11.65 5.16 16.65
C THR A 247 -11.15 3.78 17.06
N CYS A 248 -11.69 2.72 16.46
CA CYS A 248 -11.23 1.37 16.70
C CYS A 248 -9.77 1.19 16.31
N CYS A 249 -9.42 1.67 15.12
CA CYS A 249 -8.07 1.64 14.60
C CYS A 249 -7.09 2.31 15.56
N GLU A 250 -7.37 3.54 16.01
CA GLU A 250 -6.50 4.26 16.94
C GLU A 250 -6.26 3.49 18.25
N LEU A 251 -7.30 2.86 18.82
CA LEU A 251 -7.16 2.04 20.04
C LEU A 251 -6.23 0.85 19.82
N VAL A 252 -6.39 0.13 18.71
CA VAL A 252 -5.56 -1.03 18.38
C VAL A 252 -4.11 -0.59 18.13
N CYS A 253 -3.91 0.50 17.38
CA CYS A 253 -2.59 1.03 17.03
C CYS A 253 -1.79 1.46 18.26
N LEU A 254 -2.43 2.08 19.25
CA LEU A 254 -1.79 2.45 20.52
C LEU A 254 -1.22 1.25 21.28
N GLN A 255 -1.87 0.09 21.18
CA GLN A 255 -1.44 -1.12 21.87
C GLN A 255 -0.49 -1.98 21.02
N ARG A 256 -0.64 -1.92 19.68
CA ARG A 256 0.07 -2.76 18.71
C ARG A 256 0.53 -1.93 17.50
N PRO A 257 1.73 -1.31 17.57
CA PRO A 257 2.28 -0.52 16.47
C PRO A 257 2.38 -1.28 15.14
N PHE A 258 2.59 -2.60 15.17
CA PHE A 258 2.59 -3.44 13.97
C PHE A 258 1.33 -3.28 13.10
N CYS A 259 0.15 -3.08 13.71
CA CYS A 259 -1.11 -2.95 12.99
C CYS A 259 -1.22 -1.64 12.17
N CYS A 260 -0.48 -0.60 12.56
CA CYS A 260 -0.37 0.67 11.81
C CYS A 260 0.92 0.80 11.00
N GLU A 261 1.94 -0.01 11.28
CA GLU A 261 3.25 0.12 10.64
C GLU A 261 3.48 -0.93 9.55
N VAL A 262 2.85 -2.10 9.65
CA VAL A 262 3.15 -3.24 8.76
C VAL A 262 1.91 -3.81 8.08
N SER A 263 0.94 -4.31 8.85
CA SER A 263 -0.26 -4.94 8.29
C SER A 263 -1.32 -5.17 9.36
N TRP A 264 -2.58 -5.18 8.95
CA TRP A 264 -3.69 -5.55 9.81
C TRP A 264 -3.91 -7.08 9.83
N ASP A 265 -3.06 -7.81 10.55
CA ASP A 265 -3.12 -9.27 10.58
C ASP A 265 -4.23 -9.85 11.48
N THR A 266 -4.26 -11.18 11.65
CA THR A 266 -5.20 -11.86 12.54
C THR A 266 -5.15 -11.34 13.97
N SER A 267 -3.97 -11.02 14.48
CA SER A 267 -3.84 -10.48 15.82
C SER A 267 -4.42 -9.05 15.91
N CYS A 268 -4.32 -8.25 14.86
CA CYS A 268 -4.93 -6.92 14.79
C CYS A 268 -6.47 -7.02 14.83
N ALA A 269 -7.05 -7.90 14.00
CA ALA A 269 -8.49 -8.15 14.01
C ALA A 269 -9.00 -8.70 15.36
N GLU A 270 -8.23 -9.60 16.01
CA GLU A 270 -8.55 -10.08 17.35
C GLU A 270 -8.45 -8.98 18.43
N ALA A 271 -7.48 -8.06 18.33
CA ALA A 271 -7.42 -6.89 19.20
C ALA A 271 -8.64 -5.99 19.00
N ALA A 272 -9.04 -5.75 17.76
CA ALA A 272 -10.24 -4.97 17.45
C ALA A 272 -11.49 -5.60 18.06
N LEU A 273 -11.63 -6.92 18.00
CA LEU A 273 -12.75 -7.61 18.66
C LEU A 273 -12.79 -7.35 20.17
N ILE A 274 -11.64 -7.24 20.84
CA ILE A 274 -11.58 -7.00 22.29
C ILE A 274 -11.81 -5.53 22.63
N GLN A 275 -11.26 -4.62 21.81
CA GLN A 275 -11.18 -3.19 22.13
C GLN A 275 -12.32 -2.36 21.56
N CYS A 276 -12.91 -2.82 20.46
CA CYS A 276 -13.86 -2.04 19.66
C CYS A 276 -15.26 -2.64 19.61
N THR A 277 -15.44 -3.90 20.07
CA THR A 277 -16.79 -4.39 20.26
C THR A 277 -17.34 -3.84 21.57
N PRO A 278 -18.59 -3.35 21.58
CA PRO A 278 -19.24 -3.08 22.85
C PRO A 278 -19.23 -4.38 23.67
N PRO A 279 -18.88 -4.32 24.96
CA PRO A 279 -18.82 -5.49 25.81
C PRO A 279 -20.15 -6.27 25.77
N PRO A 280 -20.11 -7.61 25.88
CA PRO A 280 -21.31 -8.44 25.76
C PRO A 280 -22.25 -8.13 26.91
N CYS A 281 -23.46 -7.66 26.60
CA CYS A 281 -24.41 -7.07 27.56
C CYS A 281 -24.51 -7.90 28.83
N ASN A 282 -24.49 -7.27 30.01
CA ASN A 282 -24.54 -7.99 31.28
C ASN A 282 -25.98 -8.45 31.61
N PRO A 283 -26.38 -9.72 31.35
CA PRO A 283 -27.75 -10.13 31.66
C PRO A 283 -27.99 -10.24 33.17
N ALA A 284 -26.92 -10.35 33.97
CA ALA A 284 -27.02 -10.42 35.42
C ALA A 284 -27.26 -9.04 36.06
N CYS A 285 -26.92 -7.96 35.35
CA CYS A 285 -27.15 -6.59 35.78
C CYS A 285 -27.64 -5.73 34.60
N PRO A 286 -28.92 -5.83 34.23
CA PRO A 286 -29.50 -4.95 33.21
C PRO A 286 -29.34 -3.48 33.63
N GLY A 287 -28.51 -2.73 32.90
CA GLY A 287 -28.25 -1.29 33.14
C GLY A 287 -26.85 -0.94 33.64
N ASP A 288 -26.00 -1.89 34.02
CA ASP A 288 -24.56 -1.69 34.24
C ASP A 288 -23.85 -1.97 32.91
N LEU A 289 -23.69 -0.92 32.12
CA LEU A 289 -23.21 -0.96 30.74
C LEU A 289 -21.69 -0.79 30.65
N ASP A 290 -21.06 -0.20 31.67
CA ASP A 290 -19.61 -0.04 31.76
C ASP A 290 -18.92 -1.09 32.64
N TYR A 291 -19.70 -2.02 33.23
CA TYR A 291 -19.25 -3.17 34.03
C TYR A 291 -18.51 -2.77 35.31
N ASN A 292 -18.77 -1.56 35.80
CA ASN A 292 -18.18 -1.09 37.05
C ASN A 292 -18.91 -1.64 38.31
N GLY A 293 -20.01 -2.38 38.09
CA GLY A 293 -20.82 -2.98 39.15
C GLY A 293 -21.87 -2.03 39.73
N GLN A 294 -22.13 -0.87 39.12
CA GLN A 294 -23.11 0.12 39.57
C GLN A 294 -23.86 0.73 38.39
N VAL A 295 -25.20 0.81 38.50
CA VAL A 295 -26.00 1.58 37.54
C VAL A 295 -25.97 3.06 37.91
N SER A 296 -25.27 3.86 37.12
CA SER A 296 -24.88 5.23 37.46
C SER A 296 -24.92 6.20 36.27
N GLY A 297 -24.37 7.39 36.47
CA GLY A 297 -24.25 8.40 35.41
C GLY A 297 -23.40 7.98 34.22
N SER A 298 -22.43 7.08 34.43
CA SER A 298 -21.60 6.54 33.35
C SER A 298 -22.42 5.67 32.40
N ASP A 299 -23.28 4.81 32.93
CA ASP A 299 -24.17 3.94 32.15
C ASP A 299 -25.23 4.73 31.40
N LEU A 300 -25.77 5.77 32.05
CA LEU A 300 -26.67 6.71 31.39
C LEU A 300 -26.00 7.41 30.21
N ALA A 301 -24.74 7.81 30.35
CA ALA A 301 -23.99 8.43 29.26
C ALA A 301 -23.87 7.49 28.06
N MET A 302 -23.71 6.17 28.30
CA MET A 302 -23.69 5.16 27.23
C MET A 302 -25.04 5.03 26.51
N ILE A 303 -26.18 5.01 27.22
CA ILE A 303 -27.52 5.02 26.58
C ILE A 303 -27.70 6.26 25.71
N LEU A 304 -27.31 7.43 26.21
CA LEU A 304 -27.48 8.68 25.46
C LEU A 304 -26.55 8.75 24.25
N ALA A 305 -25.33 8.20 24.35
CA ALA A 305 -24.37 8.16 23.26
C ALA A 305 -24.82 7.26 22.10
N ASN A 306 -25.57 6.18 22.39
CA ASN A 306 -26.07 5.24 21.38
C ASN A 306 -27.59 5.36 21.15
N TRP A 307 -28.16 6.55 21.33
CA TRP A 307 -29.59 6.76 21.13
C TRP A 307 -30.02 6.39 19.70
N ASN A 308 -31.14 5.67 19.58
CA ASN A 308 -31.63 5.09 18.34
C ASN A 308 -30.70 4.02 17.71
N GLY A 309 -29.68 3.55 18.43
CA GLY A 309 -28.77 2.49 18.03
C GLY A 309 -29.11 1.12 18.65
N PRO A 310 -28.68 0.01 18.04
CA PRO A 310 -28.81 -1.33 18.61
C PRO A 310 -27.69 -1.63 19.64
N GLY A 311 -27.75 -2.76 20.32
CA GLY A 311 -26.68 -3.24 21.20
C GLY A 311 -27.05 -3.25 22.67
N CYS A 312 -26.09 -3.14 23.58
CA CYS A 312 -26.35 -3.30 25.02
C CYS A 312 -27.09 -2.15 25.68
N THR A 313 -27.16 -1.01 24.99
CA THR A 313 -28.01 0.11 25.38
C THR A 313 -29.49 -0.13 25.05
N ASP A 314 -29.81 -1.11 24.20
CA ASP A 314 -31.16 -1.67 24.01
C ASP A 314 -31.39 -2.77 25.08
N ILE A 315 -31.65 -2.31 26.31
CA ILE A 315 -31.81 -3.14 27.49
C ILE A 315 -33.13 -3.92 27.45
N ASN A 316 -34.16 -3.36 26.83
CA ASN A 316 -35.46 -4.02 26.72
C ASN A 316 -35.56 -4.99 25.51
N GLN A 317 -34.54 -5.00 24.64
CA GLN A 317 -34.42 -5.85 23.44
C GLN A 317 -35.55 -5.62 22.42
N ASP A 318 -36.04 -4.39 22.31
CA ASP A 318 -37.03 -4.00 21.30
C ASP A 318 -36.40 -3.65 19.93
N GLY A 319 -35.07 -3.71 19.86
CA GLY A 319 -34.25 -3.50 18.67
C GLY A 319 -33.66 -2.09 18.56
N VAL A 320 -33.95 -1.18 19.49
CA VAL A 320 -33.50 0.21 19.41
C VAL A 320 -33.39 0.89 20.78
N THR A 321 -32.24 1.52 21.05
CA THR A 321 -32.02 2.32 22.27
C THR A 321 -32.91 3.55 22.29
N ASN A 322 -33.87 3.60 23.21
CA ASN A 322 -34.85 4.68 23.29
C ASN A 322 -35.28 4.97 24.74
N GLY A 323 -36.41 5.70 24.89
CA GLY A 323 -36.96 6.03 26.20
C GLY A 323 -37.32 4.83 27.06
N GLY A 324 -37.59 3.68 26.44
CA GLY A 324 -37.81 2.40 27.10
C GLY A 324 -36.57 1.94 27.86
N ASP A 325 -35.40 1.97 27.23
CA ASP A 325 -34.13 1.57 27.84
C ASP A 325 -33.67 2.54 28.92
N LEU A 326 -33.84 3.83 28.65
CA LEU A 326 -33.57 4.89 29.64
C LEU A 326 -34.41 4.66 30.91
N ALA A 327 -35.67 4.28 30.77
CA ALA A 327 -36.52 4.00 31.93
C ALA A 327 -36.00 2.82 32.76
N ILE A 328 -35.33 1.83 32.13
CA ILE A 328 -34.72 0.70 32.83
C ILE A 328 -33.50 1.15 33.64
N ILE A 329 -32.58 1.94 33.06
CA ILE A 329 -31.44 2.51 33.82
C ILE A 329 -31.92 3.35 34.99
N LEU A 330 -32.92 4.21 34.79
CA LEU A 330 -33.43 5.07 35.85
C LEU A 330 -34.14 4.27 36.96
N ALA A 331 -34.78 3.15 36.62
CA ALA A 331 -35.39 2.25 37.59
C ALA A 331 -34.35 1.47 38.42
N ALA A 332 -33.21 1.14 37.82
CA ALA A 332 -32.10 0.43 38.48
C ALA A 332 -31.07 1.39 39.11
N TRP A 333 -31.31 2.70 39.10
CA TRP A 333 -30.33 3.71 39.50
C TRP A 333 -29.79 3.51 40.93
N GLY A 334 -28.46 3.53 41.07
CA GLY A 334 -27.77 3.38 42.34
C GLY A 334 -27.84 1.96 42.93
N THR A 335 -28.37 0.99 42.19
CA THR A 335 -28.24 -0.42 42.55
C THR A 335 -26.84 -0.91 42.19
N GLY A 336 -26.17 -1.54 43.15
CA GLY A 336 -24.90 -2.22 42.92
C GLY A 336 -25.16 -3.68 42.59
N CYS A 337 -24.47 -4.21 41.59
CA CYS A 337 -24.61 -5.59 41.12
C CYS A 337 -23.54 -6.54 41.68
N GLY A 338 -22.97 -6.17 42.84
CA GLY A 338 -22.00 -6.98 43.55
C GLY A 338 -22.56 -8.34 43.99
N THR A 339 -21.82 -9.39 43.70
CA THR A 339 -21.96 -10.71 44.33
C THR A 339 -21.91 -10.58 45.85
N GLU A 340 -22.84 -11.21 46.56
CA GLU A 340 -22.54 -11.70 47.91
C GLU A 340 -21.38 -12.72 47.86
#